data_AF-A0A7X8L0T6-F1
#
_entry.id   AF-A0A7X8L0T6-F1
#
_cell.length_a   1.000
_cell.length_b   1.000
_cell.length_c   1.000
_cell.angle_alpha   90.00
_cell.angle_beta   90.00
_cell.angle_gamma   90.00
#
_symmetry.space_group_name_H-M   'P 1'
#
loop_
_entity.id
_entity.type
_entity.pdbx_description
1 polymer ?
#
loop_
_entity_poly.entity_id
_entity_poly.type
_entity_poly.pdbx_seq_one_letter_code
_entity_poly.pdbx_strand_id
1 'polypeptide(L)'
;MDIEKILLLPELQPIRERAKEWLEVLNRDIDFWHKESIMHTKEHVSRVLIYALLIGHHLELAEADLNILSTAAIFHDTRRKNDGLDVGHGKRAAEYYRSHVQVLGLDFNPTCYDIIYFHDRNDKKGIKALSHNPQAQSNGVLLYQAFKDADALDRFRLSLFGLDVRYLRTPPALELVPLAERIWLDYCKDF
;
A
#
# COMPACT_ATOMS: atom_id res chain seq x y z
N MET A 1 -6.83 13.53 -8.82
CA MET A 1 -5.75 12.70 -9.43
C MET A 1 -6.21 12.06 -10.74
N ASP A 2 -5.42 12.19 -11.82
CA ASP A 2 -5.72 11.55 -13.11
C ASP A 2 -5.08 10.15 -13.21
N ILE A 3 -5.74 9.15 -12.64
CA ILE A 3 -5.22 7.76 -12.54
C ILE A 3 -5.00 7.12 -13.91
N GLU A 4 -5.87 7.40 -14.88
CA GLU A 4 -5.79 6.83 -16.22
C GLU A 4 -4.51 7.28 -16.92
N LYS A 5 -4.14 8.57 -16.79
CA LYS A 5 -2.86 9.06 -17.32
C LYS A 5 -1.66 8.48 -16.59
N ILE A 6 -1.73 8.32 -15.27
CA ILE A 6 -0.65 7.69 -14.50
C ILE A 6 -0.40 6.26 -15.02
N LEU A 7 -1.45 5.45 -15.20
CA LEU A 7 -1.32 4.07 -15.67
C LEU A 7 -0.72 3.96 -17.09
N LEU A 8 -0.79 5.01 -17.90
CA LEU A 8 -0.19 5.07 -19.23
C LEU A 8 1.33 5.35 -19.22
N LEU A 9 1.90 5.74 -18.07
CA LEU A 9 3.34 5.93 -17.95
C LEU A 9 4.12 4.66 -18.36
N PRO A 10 5.23 4.79 -19.12
CA PRO A 10 6.03 3.64 -19.54
C PRO A 10 6.54 2.80 -18.36
N GLU A 11 6.91 3.44 -17.26
CA GLU A 11 7.41 2.78 -16.05
C GLU A 11 6.37 1.86 -15.40
N LEU A 12 5.08 2.10 -15.64
CA LEU A 12 3.98 1.32 -15.09
C LEU A 12 3.52 0.20 -16.03
N GLN A 13 4.06 0.10 -17.24
CA GLN A 13 3.72 -0.95 -18.19
C GLN A 13 3.73 -2.38 -17.58
N PRO A 14 4.74 -2.80 -16.78
CA PRO A 14 4.77 -4.17 -16.26
C PRO A 14 3.66 -4.49 -15.25
N ILE A 15 3.07 -3.47 -14.62
CA ILE A 15 2.08 -3.64 -13.54
C ILE A 15 0.69 -3.15 -13.94
N ARG A 16 0.54 -2.55 -15.13
CA ARG A 16 -0.65 -1.80 -15.55
C ARG A 16 -1.95 -2.59 -15.42
N GLU A 17 -2.00 -3.80 -15.98
CA GLU A 17 -3.25 -4.57 -16.01
C GLU A 17 -3.65 -5.03 -14.60
N ARG A 18 -2.69 -5.54 -13.83
CA ARG A 18 -2.90 -5.86 -12.41
C ARG A 18 -3.33 -4.64 -11.60
N ALA A 19 -2.73 -3.47 -11.82
CA ALA A 19 -3.11 -2.25 -11.13
C ALA A 19 -4.57 -1.88 -11.44
N LYS A 20 -5.02 -1.96 -12.71
CA LYS A 20 -6.42 -1.72 -13.08
C LYS A 20 -7.37 -2.66 -12.35
N GLU A 21 -7.10 -3.96 -12.37
CA GLU A 21 -7.94 -4.98 -11.70
C GLU A 21 -8.14 -4.66 -10.21
N TRP A 22 -7.05 -4.33 -9.50
CA TRP A 22 -7.11 -4.01 -8.08
C TRP A 22 -7.71 -2.62 -7.79
N LEU A 23 -7.58 -1.67 -8.71
CA LEU A 23 -8.26 -0.37 -8.62
C LEU A 23 -9.78 -0.53 -8.80
N GLU A 24 -10.23 -1.43 -9.66
CA GLU A 24 -11.66 -1.75 -9.79
C GLU A 24 -12.21 -2.34 -8.48
N VAL A 25 -11.49 -3.29 -7.87
CA VAL A 25 -11.85 -3.86 -6.55
C VAL A 25 -11.89 -2.77 -5.48
N LEU A 26 -10.86 -1.91 -5.39
CA LEU A 26 -10.83 -0.77 -4.48
C LEU A 26 -12.06 0.13 -4.64
N ASN A 27 -12.44 0.41 -5.88
CA ASN A 27 -13.52 1.34 -6.17
C ASN A 27 -14.90 0.75 -5.86
N ARG A 28 -15.12 -0.51 -6.21
CA ARG A 28 -16.41 -1.18 -6.10
C ARG A 28 -16.68 -1.77 -4.72
N ASP A 29 -15.68 -2.44 -4.15
CA ASP A 29 -15.90 -3.38 -3.05
C ASP A 29 -15.32 -2.90 -1.69
N ILE A 30 -14.46 -1.88 -1.70
CA ILE A 30 -13.80 -1.38 -0.47
C ILE A 30 -14.45 -0.11 0.09
N ASP A 31 -14.89 -0.18 1.35
CA ASP A 31 -15.45 0.92 2.12
C ASP A 31 -14.46 1.53 3.11
N PHE A 32 -14.55 2.85 3.31
CA PHE A 32 -13.69 3.63 4.21
C PHE A 32 -14.54 4.24 5.33
N TRP A 33 -14.04 4.18 6.57
CA TRP A 33 -14.71 4.81 7.71
C TRP A 33 -14.64 6.34 7.67
N HIS A 34 -13.47 6.90 7.37
CA HIS A 34 -13.29 8.35 7.30
C HIS A 34 -13.64 8.89 5.91
N LYS A 35 -14.94 8.95 5.61
CA LYS A 35 -15.45 9.35 4.28
C LYS A 35 -15.15 10.80 3.89
N GLU A 36 -14.93 11.66 4.88
CA GLU A 36 -14.60 13.09 4.70
C GLU A 36 -13.09 13.36 4.69
N SER A 37 -12.26 12.31 4.72
CA SER A 37 -10.81 12.46 4.63
C SER A 37 -10.41 13.18 3.35
N ILE A 38 -9.46 14.10 3.45
CA ILE A 38 -8.81 14.71 2.27
C ILE A 38 -7.40 14.14 2.05
N MET A 39 -6.84 13.43 3.04
CA MET A 39 -5.48 12.89 2.97
C MET A 39 -5.41 11.38 2.75
N HIS A 40 -6.35 10.60 3.27
CA HIS A 40 -6.35 9.14 3.26
C HIS A 40 -7.54 8.62 2.46
N THR A 41 -7.60 9.10 1.22
CA THR A 41 -8.65 8.82 0.26
C THR A 41 -8.32 7.58 -0.57
N LYS A 42 -9.28 7.16 -1.42
CA LYS A 42 -9.02 6.17 -2.46
C LYS A 42 -7.83 6.56 -3.35
N GLU A 43 -7.59 7.85 -3.58
CA GLU A 43 -6.44 8.29 -4.39
C GLU A 43 -5.09 7.98 -3.73
N HIS A 44 -4.97 8.19 -2.42
CA HIS A 44 -3.79 7.77 -1.65
C HIS A 44 -3.57 6.27 -1.78
N VAL A 45 -4.61 5.49 -1.52
CA VAL A 45 -4.56 4.04 -1.59
C VAL A 45 -4.23 3.53 -3.00
N SER A 46 -4.72 4.18 -4.06
CA SER A 46 -4.37 3.89 -5.45
C SER A 46 -2.88 4.08 -5.73
N ARG A 47 -2.26 5.16 -5.22
CA ARG A 47 -0.83 5.41 -5.41
C ARG A 47 0.02 4.41 -4.60
N VAL A 48 -0.38 4.09 -3.38
CA VAL A 48 0.28 3.04 -2.58
C VAL A 48 0.20 1.68 -3.28
N LEU A 49 -0.94 1.33 -3.88
CA LEU A 49 -1.08 0.11 -4.70
C LEU A 49 -0.09 0.11 -5.86
N ILE A 50 0.01 1.21 -6.62
CA ILE A 50 0.97 1.33 -7.74
C ILE A 50 2.40 1.15 -7.25
N TYR A 51 2.82 1.83 -6.18
CA TYR A 51 4.18 1.72 -5.66
C TYR A 51 4.47 0.32 -5.11
N ALA A 52 3.51 -0.32 -4.43
CA ALA A 52 3.68 -1.68 -3.92
C ALA A 52 3.88 -2.69 -5.07
N LEU A 53 3.13 -2.53 -6.17
CA LEU A 53 3.29 -3.36 -7.37
C LEU A 53 4.62 -3.13 -8.08
N LEU A 54 5.06 -1.87 -8.23
CA LEU A 54 6.36 -1.55 -8.82
C LEU A 54 7.52 -2.11 -7.99
N ILE A 55 7.50 -1.90 -6.66
CA ILE A 55 8.50 -2.48 -5.76
C ILE A 55 8.50 -4.00 -5.89
N GLY A 56 7.32 -4.63 -5.88
CA GLY A 56 7.19 -6.07 -6.02
C GLY A 56 7.71 -6.60 -7.36
N HIS A 57 7.47 -5.88 -8.45
CA HIS A 57 8.00 -6.20 -9.77
C HIS A 57 9.53 -6.13 -9.81
N HIS A 58 10.13 -5.06 -9.28
CA HIS A 58 11.60 -4.90 -9.22
C HIS A 58 12.29 -5.90 -8.28
N LEU A 59 11.56 -6.39 -7.27
CA LEU A 59 12.02 -7.47 -6.40
C LEU A 59 11.76 -8.87 -6.97
N GLU A 60 11.21 -8.97 -8.19
CA GLU A 60 10.84 -10.23 -8.85
C GLU A 60 9.95 -11.13 -7.98
N LEU A 61 9.02 -10.52 -7.24
CA LEU A 61 8.13 -11.25 -6.35
C LEU A 61 7.15 -12.15 -7.12
N ALA A 62 6.82 -13.28 -6.52
CA ALA A 62 5.84 -14.21 -7.08
C ALA A 62 4.42 -13.62 -7.11
N GLU A 63 3.58 -14.13 -7.99
CA GLU A 63 2.17 -13.69 -8.13
C GLU A 63 1.38 -13.70 -6.82
N ALA A 64 1.65 -14.70 -5.95
CA ALA A 64 1.03 -14.80 -4.63
C ALA A 64 1.42 -13.63 -3.71
N ASP A 65 2.66 -13.15 -3.80
CA ASP A 65 3.15 -12.04 -3.00
C ASP A 65 2.66 -10.70 -3.53
N LEU A 66 2.56 -10.55 -4.86
CA LEU A 66 1.92 -9.40 -5.48
C LEU A 66 0.44 -9.29 -5.07
N ASN A 67 -0.27 -10.42 -4.92
CA ASN A 67 -1.64 -10.43 -4.38
C ASN A 67 -1.68 -9.97 -2.92
N ILE A 68 -0.72 -10.41 -2.08
CA ILE A 68 -0.60 -9.96 -0.68
C ILE A 68 -0.39 -8.45 -0.61
N LEU A 69 0.54 -7.90 -1.41
CA LEU A 69 0.83 -6.48 -1.45
C LEU A 69 -0.36 -5.65 -1.96
N SER A 70 -1.02 -6.12 -3.02
CA SER A 70 -2.19 -5.43 -3.58
C SER A 70 -3.35 -5.39 -2.59
N THR A 71 -3.60 -6.51 -1.91
CA THR A 71 -4.60 -6.60 -0.85
C THR A 71 -4.25 -5.70 0.32
N ALA A 72 -2.99 -5.72 0.79
CA ALA A 72 -2.55 -4.86 1.89
C ALA A 72 -2.75 -3.37 1.55
N ALA A 73 -2.39 -2.96 0.33
CA ALA A 73 -2.59 -1.59 -0.15
C ALA A 73 -4.04 -1.16 -0.06
N ILE A 74 -4.98 -1.91 -0.66
CA ILE A 74 -6.39 -1.48 -0.70
C ILE A 74 -7.07 -1.46 0.67
N PHE A 75 -6.54 -2.20 1.66
CA PHE A 75 -7.15 -2.28 3.00
C PHE A 75 -6.52 -1.36 4.05
N HIS A 76 -5.22 -1.03 3.98
CA HIS A 76 -4.46 -0.55 5.14
C HIS A 76 -5.06 0.66 5.89
N ASP A 77 -5.62 1.62 5.15
CA ASP A 77 -6.16 2.87 5.69
C ASP A 77 -7.70 2.95 5.71
N THR A 78 -8.37 1.84 5.40
CA THR A 78 -9.85 1.78 5.35
C THR A 78 -10.53 2.08 6.69
N ARG A 79 -9.83 1.95 7.81
CA ARG A 79 -10.39 2.03 9.17
C ARG A 79 -9.75 3.13 10.02
N ARG A 80 -9.28 4.19 9.36
CA ARG A 80 -8.94 5.45 10.02
C ARG A 80 -10.18 6.13 10.61
N LYS A 81 -9.99 6.84 11.71
CA LYS A 81 -11.00 7.69 12.38
C LYS A 81 -10.80 9.17 12.10
N ASN A 82 -9.58 9.55 11.71
CA ASN A 82 -9.19 10.92 11.38
C ASN A 82 -7.91 10.92 10.53
N ASP A 83 -7.55 12.10 10.06
CA ASP A 83 -6.41 12.36 9.20
C ASP A 83 -5.05 12.46 9.92
N GLY A 84 -5.06 12.48 11.26
CA GLY A 84 -3.84 12.54 12.10
C GLY A 84 -3.13 11.19 12.22
N LEU A 85 -2.35 11.00 13.29
CA LEU A 85 -1.56 9.78 13.52
C LEU A 85 -2.42 8.49 13.61
N ASP A 86 -3.60 8.61 14.23
CA ASP A 86 -4.58 7.54 14.46
C ASP A 86 -3.97 6.15 14.78
N VAL A 87 -3.00 6.11 15.69
CA VAL A 87 -2.25 4.88 16.01
C VAL A 87 -3.21 3.75 16.42
N GLY A 88 -3.13 2.64 15.71
CA GLY A 88 -4.01 1.47 15.82
C GLY A 88 -5.06 1.33 14.71
N HIS A 89 -5.05 2.18 13.68
CA HIS A 89 -5.87 1.97 12.48
C HIS A 89 -5.47 0.69 11.75
N GLY A 90 -4.17 0.33 11.73
CA GLY A 90 -3.70 -0.91 11.11
C GLY A 90 -4.42 -2.15 11.66
N LYS A 91 -4.53 -2.26 12.99
CA LYS A 91 -5.33 -3.34 13.62
C LYS A 91 -6.77 -3.36 13.11
N ARG A 92 -7.44 -2.21 13.08
CA ARG A 92 -8.85 -2.15 12.68
C ARG A 92 -9.04 -2.51 11.21
N ALA A 93 -8.13 -2.03 10.36
CA ALA A 93 -8.09 -2.37 8.94
C ALA A 93 -7.84 -3.86 8.72
N ALA A 94 -6.97 -4.48 9.51
CA ALA A 94 -6.69 -5.91 9.43
C ALA A 94 -7.92 -6.76 9.82
N GLU A 95 -8.67 -6.35 10.85
CA GLU A 95 -9.93 -7.02 11.20
C GLU A 95 -10.99 -6.83 10.11
N TYR A 96 -11.04 -5.65 9.46
CA TYR A 96 -11.92 -5.46 8.31
C TYR A 96 -11.53 -6.39 7.15
N TYR A 97 -10.25 -6.42 6.78
CA TYR A 97 -9.70 -7.36 5.80
C TYR A 97 -10.13 -8.80 6.12
N ARG A 98 -9.92 -9.27 7.35
CA ARG A 98 -10.28 -10.62 7.79
C ARG A 98 -11.76 -10.94 7.57
N SER A 99 -12.64 -10.00 7.86
CA SER A 99 -14.09 -10.18 7.70
C SER A 99 -14.59 -10.05 6.26
N HIS A 100 -13.81 -9.41 5.38
CA HIS A 100 -14.27 -9.00 4.05
C HIS A 100 -13.56 -9.71 2.90
N VAL A 101 -12.37 -10.28 3.11
CA VAL A 101 -11.56 -10.91 2.06
C VAL A 101 -12.32 -12.02 1.31
N GLN A 102 -13.15 -12.80 2.02
CA GLN A 102 -13.96 -13.86 1.41
C GLN A 102 -15.07 -13.31 0.51
N VAL A 103 -15.57 -12.10 0.78
CA VAL A 103 -16.55 -11.42 -0.08
C VAL A 103 -15.91 -11.06 -1.42
N LEU A 104 -14.60 -10.80 -1.44
CA LEU A 104 -13.83 -10.58 -2.66
C LEU A 104 -13.49 -11.89 -3.41
N GLY A 105 -13.93 -13.05 -2.91
CA GLY A 105 -13.56 -14.36 -3.48
C GLY A 105 -12.10 -14.74 -3.24
N LEU A 106 -11.44 -14.10 -2.27
CA LEU A 106 -10.04 -14.34 -1.92
C LEU A 106 -9.93 -15.10 -0.59
N ASP A 107 -8.87 -15.90 -0.47
CA ASP A 107 -8.55 -16.58 0.78
C ASP A 107 -7.91 -15.63 1.79
N PHE A 108 -8.21 -15.89 3.08
CA PHE A 108 -7.52 -15.20 4.16
C PHE A 108 -6.04 -15.56 4.17
N ASN A 109 -5.19 -14.53 4.18
CA ASN A 109 -3.74 -14.66 4.21
C ASN A 109 -3.17 -14.04 5.50
N PRO A 110 -2.55 -14.85 6.38
CA PRO A 110 -1.97 -14.36 7.64
C PRO A 110 -0.88 -13.29 7.46
N THR A 111 -0.06 -13.38 6.41
CA THR A 111 0.95 -12.35 6.10
C THR A 111 0.32 -11.03 5.72
N CYS A 112 -0.69 -11.04 4.85
CA CYS A 112 -1.43 -9.83 4.49
C CYS A 112 -2.05 -9.18 5.74
N TYR A 113 -2.68 -9.99 6.59
CA TYR A 113 -3.23 -9.54 7.86
C TYR A 113 -2.18 -8.85 8.73
N ASP A 114 -1.01 -9.46 8.93
CA ASP A 114 0.06 -8.89 9.76
C ASP A 114 0.65 -7.61 9.14
N ILE A 115 0.82 -7.56 7.82
CA ILE A 115 1.28 -6.35 7.12
C ILE A 115 0.33 -5.19 7.43
N ILE A 116 -0.97 -5.39 7.20
CA ILE A 116 -2.00 -4.38 7.48
C ILE A 116 -2.01 -4.03 8.97
N TYR A 117 -1.94 -5.02 9.86
CA TYR A 117 -2.04 -4.82 11.30
C TYR A 117 -0.92 -3.92 11.82
N PHE A 118 0.31 -4.14 11.34
CA PHE A 118 1.52 -3.51 11.88
C PHE A 118 2.03 -2.31 11.09
N HIS A 119 1.48 -1.99 9.92
CA HIS A 119 2.03 -0.90 9.08
C HIS A 119 2.11 0.45 9.82
N ASP A 120 1.13 0.73 10.68
CA ASP A 120 1.04 1.93 11.51
C ASP A 120 1.89 1.91 12.79
N ARG A 121 2.69 0.84 12.97
CA ARG A 121 3.55 0.62 14.13
C ARG A 121 5.01 0.81 13.76
N ASN A 122 5.83 0.93 14.82
CA ASN A 122 7.27 0.90 14.69
C ASN A 122 7.72 -0.42 14.02
N ASP A 123 8.65 -0.33 13.08
CA ASP A 123 9.15 -1.45 12.29
C ASP A 123 9.56 -2.65 13.12
N LYS A 124 10.21 -2.44 14.26
CA LYS A 124 10.66 -3.53 15.14
C LYS A 124 9.51 -4.43 15.58
N LYS A 125 8.30 -3.86 15.78
CA LYS A 125 7.11 -4.63 16.15
C LYS A 125 6.61 -5.49 15.00
N GLY A 126 6.47 -4.91 13.81
CA GLY A 126 6.03 -5.62 12.62
C GLY A 126 7.01 -6.71 12.20
N ILE A 127 8.30 -6.38 12.09
CA ILE A 127 9.35 -7.36 11.76
C ILE A 127 9.32 -8.52 12.75
N LYS A 128 9.27 -8.24 14.06
CA LYS A 128 9.19 -9.30 15.07
C LYS A 128 7.95 -10.17 14.89
N ALA A 129 6.78 -9.57 14.64
CA ALA A 129 5.54 -10.32 14.46
C ALA A 129 5.61 -11.24 13.24
N LEU A 130 6.02 -10.71 12.08
CA LEU A 130 6.11 -11.49 10.85
C LEU A 130 7.20 -12.57 10.91
N SER A 131 8.37 -12.31 11.52
CA SER A 131 9.43 -13.31 11.65
C SER A 131 9.08 -14.49 12.56
N HIS A 132 8.15 -14.31 13.50
CA HIS A 132 7.77 -15.35 14.47
C HIS A 132 6.39 -15.95 14.19
N ASN A 133 5.70 -15.53 13.13
CA ASN A 133 4.43 -16.10 12.75
C ASN A 133 4.65 -17.35 11.87
N PRO A 134 4.40 -18.58 12.37
CA PRO A 134 4.62 -19.80 11.60
C PRO A 134 3.66 -19.96 10.42
N GLN A 135 2.58 -19.15 10.36
CA GLN A 135 1.62 -19.14 9.26
C GLN A 135 1.93 -18.06 8.22
N ALA A 136 2.94 -17.21 8.46
CA ALA A 136 3.34 -16.21 7.49
C ALA A 136 4.20 -16.83 6.38
N GLN A 137 4.17 -16.20 5.21
CA GLN A 137 5.12 -16.45 4.12
C GLN A 137 6.55 -16.31 4.62
N SER A 138 7.44 -17.15 4.09
CA SER A 138 8.85 -17.15 4.46
C SER A 138 9.55 -15.81 4.20
N ASN A 139 9.11 -15.08 3.17
CA ASN A 139 9.56 -13.73 2.84
C ASN A 139 8.66 -12.62 3.43
N GLY A 140 7.79 -12.92 4.39
CA GLY A 140 6.80 -11.96 4.90
C GLY A 140 7.41 -10.64 5.39
N VAL A 141 8.60 -10.68 6.00
CA VAL A 141 9.32 -9.45 6.41
C VAL A 141 9.64 -8.56 5.20
N LEU A 142 10.08 -9.14 4.08
CA LEU A 142 10.34 -8.39 2.86
C LEU A 142 9.05 -7.74 2.33
N LEU A 143 7.95 -8.48 2.31
CA LEU A 143 6.64 -7.95 1.89
C LEU A 143 6.17 -6.79 2.79
N TYR A 144 6.36 -6.92 4.10
CA TYR A 144 6.06 -5.84 5.05
C TYR A 144 6.91 -4.60 4.78
N GLN A 145 8.20 -4.77 4.54
CA GLN A 145 9.10 -3.66 4.24
C GLN A 145 8.74 -2.98 2.91
N ALA A 146 8.49 -3.76 1.86
CA ALA A 146 8.04 -3.26 0.56
C ALA A 146 6.71 -2.48 0.68
N PHE A 147 5.77 -3.00 1.45
CA PHE A 147 4.50 -2.30 1.70
C PHE A 147 4.70 -0.96 2.42
N LYS A 148 5.52 -0.92 3.47
CA LYS A 148 5.79 0.32 4.20
C LYS A 148 6.53 1.36 3.35
N ASP A 149 7.39 0.90 2.45
CA ASP A 149 8.05 1.77 1.49
C ASP A 149 7.05 2.35 0.49
N ALA A 150 6.11 1.54 -0.01
CA ALA A 150 5.03 2.01 -0.88
C ALA A 150 4.15 3.08 -0.22
N ASP A 151 3.75 2.88 1.04
CA ASP A 151 3.03 3.90 1.83
C ASP A 151 3.88 5.17 2.03
N ALA A 152 5.18 5.01 2.30
CA ALA A 152 6.08 6.13 2.47
C ALA A 152 6.28 6.96 1.19
N LEU A 153 6.38 6.31 0.03
CA LEU A 153 6.54 7.00 -1.26
C LEU A 153 5.38 7.95 -1.56
N ASP A 154 4.17 7.69 -1.05
CA ASP A 154 3.02 8.60 -1.22
C ASP A 154 3.02 9.82 -0.28
N ARG A 155 4.10 10.05 0.47
CA ARG A 155 4.20 11.18 1.41
C ARG A 155 4.49 12.52 0.73
N PHE A 156 4.83 12.54 -0.57
CA PHE A 156 4.84 13.78 -1.36
C PHE A 156 3.50 14.51 -1.33
N ARG A 157 2.39 13.79 -1.09
CA ARG A 157 1.08 14.40 -0.88
C ARG A 157 0.99 15.32 0.34
N LEU A 158 1.78 15.04 1.37
CA LEU A 158 1.72 15.77 2.64
C LEU A 158 2.53 17.07 2.54
N SER A 159 3.68 17.01 1.87
CA SER A 159 4.46 18.17 1.43
C SER A 159 5.57 17.71 0.47
N LEU A 160 6.22 18.66 -0.22
CA LEU A 160 7.40 18.38 -1.04
C LEU A 160 8.57 17.75 -0.26
N PHE A 161 8.58 17.89 1.07
CA PHE A 161 9.56 17.29 1.98
C PHE A 161 8.93 16.21 2.87
N GLY A 162 7.75 15.70 2.51
CA GLY A 162 7.00 14.75 3.34
C GLY A 162 7.61 13.35 3.39
N LEU A 163 8.40 12.99 2.38
CA LEU A 163 9.18 11.75 2.33
C LEU A 163 10.57 11.95 2.93
N ASP A 164 10.92 11.12 3.91
CA ASP A 164 12.29 10.98 4.41
C ASP A 164 12.86 9.63 3.91
N VAL A 165 13.73 9.71 2.90
CA VAL A 165 14.30 8.55 2.21
C VAL A 165 15.10 7.62 3.13
N ARG A 166 15.56 8.10 4.30
CA ARG A 166 16.27 7.28 5.29
C ARG A 166 15.38 6.20 5.93
N TYR A 167 14.06 6.35 5.80
CA TYR A 167 13.10 5.36 6.26
C TYR A 167 12.66 4.38 5.17
N LEU A 168 13.15 4.51 3.94
CA LEU A 168 12.93 3.49 2.90
C LEU A 168 13.84 2.28 3.18
N ARG A 169 13.29 1.08 3.02
CA ARG A 169 13.88 -0.17 3.48
C ARG A 169 14.48 -0.99 2.35
N THR A 170 13.92 -0.87 1.16
CA THR A 170 14.27 -1.67 -0.01
C THR A 170 14.99 -0.84 -1.06
N PRO A 171 15.97 -1.39 -1.79
CA PRO A 171 16.63 -0.68 -2.89
C PRO A 171 15.66 -0.18 -3.96
N PRO A 172 14.65 -0.96 -4.43
CA PRO A 172 13.69 -0.46 -5.42
C PRO A 172 12.90 0.76 -4.94
N ALA A 173 12.56 0.85 -3.66
CA ALA A 173 11.86 2.03 -3.15
C ALA A 173 12.69 3.30 -3.28
N LEU A 174 14.01 3.23 -3.07
CA LEU A 174 14.92 4.36 -3.27
C LEU A 174 14.97 4.78 -4.75
N GLU A 175 14.96 3.82 -5.66
CA GLU A 175 14.96 4.06 -7.11
C GLU A 175 13.65 4.68 -7.61
N LEU A 176 12.54 4.40 -6.93
CA LEU A 176 11.21 4.92 -7.27
C LEU A 176 10.95 6.36 -6.76
N VAL A 177 11.82 6.93 -5.93
CA VAL A 177 11.62 8.28 -5.37
C VAL A 177 11.38 9.35 -6.45
N PRO A 178 12.17 9.44 -7.54
CA PRO A 178 11.94 10.43 -8.60
C PRO A 178 10.60 10.22 -9.33
N LEU A 179 10.20 8.95 -9.51
CA LEU A 179 8.91 8.63 -10.12
C LEU A 179 7.75 9.04 -9.20
N ALA A 180 7.86 8.77 -7.90
CA ALA A 180 6.83 9.14 -6.93
C ALA A 180 6.63 10.66 -6.85
N GLU A 181 7.73 11.42 -6.84
CA GLU A 181 7.69 12.88 -6.91
C GLU A 181 7.01 13.37 -8.21
N ARG A 182 7.41 12.83 -9.36
CA ARG A 182 6.83 13.18 -10.67
C ARG A 182 5.33 12.89 -10.73
N ILE A 183 4.91 11.70 -10.26
CA ILE A 183 3.48 11.34 -10.21
C ILE A 183 2.69 12.35 -9.39
N TRP A 184 3.23 12.79 -8.25
CA TRP A 184 2.57 13.78 -7.43
C TRP A 184 2.48 15.15 -8.12
N LEU A 185 3.60 15.66 -8.63
CA LEU A 185 3.68 16.99 -9.23
C LEU A 185 2.85 17.14 -10.51
N ASP A 186 2.85 16.12 -11.37
CA ASP A 186 2.29 16.23 -12.72
C ASP A 186 0.85 15.73 -12.82
N TYR A 187 0.40 14.86 -11.92
CA TYR A 187 -0.90 14.15 -12.05
C TYR A 187 -1.83 14.25 -10.85
N CYS A 188 -1.34 14.73 -9.71
CA CYS A 188 -2.13 14.84 -8.49
C CYS A 188 -2.40 16.29 -8.08
N LYS A 189 -1.53 17.21 -8.49
CA LYS A 189 -1.62 18.61 -8.13
C LYS A 189 -2.60 19.34 -9.04
N ASP A 190 -3.87 19.35 -8.63
CA ASP A 190 -4.79 20.40 -9.06
C ASP A 190 -4.53 21.62 -8.15
N PHE A 191 -4.07 22.73 -8.73
CA PHE A 191 -3.91 24.01 -8.02
C PHE A 191 -5.26 24.69 -7.79
#